data_AF-A0AAE3VNJ5-F1
#
_entry.id   AF-A0AAE3VNJ5-F1
#
_cell.length_a   1.000
_cell.length_b   1.000
_cell.length_c   1.000
_cell.angle_alpha   90.00
_cell.angle_beta   90.00
_cell.angle_gamma   90.00
#
_symmetry.space_group_name_H-M   'P 1'
#
loop_
_entity.id
_entity.type
_entity.pdbx_description
1 polymer ?
#
loop_
_entity_poly.entity_id
_entity_poly.type
_entity_poly.pdbx_seq_one_letter_code
_entity_poly.pdbx_strand_id
1 'polypeptide(L)'
;MQDPALRYQSRGRPLTEAETALAADLEDIYGRGVHDFSAVVAELNEKGTKKPSGETTAWTLETFEAELKAINASHDAAYAENGIGA
;
A
#
# COMPACT_ATOMS: atom_id res chain seq x y z
N MET A 1 16.33 -25.70 -4.79
CA MET A 1 15.32 -25.19 -3.83
C MET A 1 15.59 -23.70 -3.70
N GLN A 2 14.69 -22.83 -4.17
CA GLN A 2 14.89 -21.38 -4.04
C GLN A 2 14.76 -21.00 -2.56
N ASP A 3 15.76 -20.34 -2.00
CA ASP A 3 15.73 -19.81 -0.63
C ASP A 3 14.47 -18.96 -0.42
N PRO A 4 13.68 -19.20 0.64
CA PRO A 4 12.50 -18.39 0.95
C PRO A 4 12.85 -16.92 1.22
N ALA A 5 14.10 -16.63 1.55
CA ALA A 5 14.63 -15.27 1.66
C ALA A 5 14.68 -14.52 0.32
N LEU A 6 14.91 -15.22 -0.81
CA LEU A 6 14.94 -14.64 -2.15
C LEU A 6 13.55 -14.18 -2.63
N ARG A 7 12.45 -14.70 -2.04
CA ARG A 7 11.08 -14.27 -2.38
C ARG A 7 10.73 -12.88 -1.89
N TYR A 8 11.46 -12.37 -0.90
CA TYR A 8 11.24 -11.04 -0.30
C TYR A 8 12.33 -10.03 -0.69
N GLN A 9 13.35 -10.43 -1.47
CA GLN A 9 14.47 -9.57 -1.85
C GLN A 9 14.10 -8.36 -2.73
N SER A 10 12.92 -8.36 -3.35
CA SER A 10 12.41 -7.17 -4.07
C SER A 10 11.59 -6.23 -3.19
N ARG A 11 11.55 -6.44 -1.86
CA ARG A 11 10.84 -5.58 -0.92
C ARG A 11 11.81 -5.17 0.19
N GLY A 12 12.32 -3.94 0.13
CA GLY A 12 13.27 -3.39 1.12
C GLY A 12 12.76 -3.39 2.56
N ARG A 13 11.44 -3.56 2.77
CA ARG A 13 10.81 -3.73 4.09
C ARG A 13 9.61 -4.67 4.00
N PRO A 14 9.31 -5.47 5.03
CA PRO A 14 8.02 -6.17 5.14
C PRO A 14 6.87 -5.14 5.20
N LEU A 15 5.81 -5.37 4.44
CA LEU A 15 4.58 -4.57 4.59
C LEU A 15 3.94 -4.93 5.93
N THR A 16 3.37 -3.94 6.59
CA THR A 16 2.52 -4.13 7.76
C THR A 16 1.21 -4.84 7.38
N GLU A 17 0.50 -5.38 8.37
CA GLU A 17 -0.81 -5.98 8.16
C GLU A 17 -1.81 -4.97 7.56
N ALA A 18 -1.74 -3.70 7.96
CA ALA A 18 -2.59 -2.64 7.44
C ALA A 18 -2.30 -2.34 5.95
N GLU A 19 -1.03 -2.28 5.56
CA GLU A 19 -0.66 -2.10 4.15
C GLU A 19 -1.04 -3.31 3.29
N THR A 20 -0.95 -4.52 3.85
CA THR A 20 -1.37 -5.75 3.17
C THR A 20 -2.89 -5.79 2.98
N ALA A 21 -3.66 -5.39 3.99
CA ALA A 21 -5.11 -5.26 3.89
C ALA A 21 -5.52 -4.20 2.87
N LEU A 22 -4.88 -3.03 2.89
CA LEU A 22 -5.11 -1.99 1.89
C LEU A 22 -4.83 -2.49 0.47
N ALA A 23 -3.72 -3.20 0.26
CA ALA A 23 -3.37 -3.74 -1.05
C ALA A 23 -4.40 -4.78 -1.55
N ALA A 24 -4.89 -5.65 -0.67
CA ALA A 24 -5.92 -6.62 -1.02
C ALA A 24 -7.26 -5.96 -1.37
N ASP A 25 -7.66 -4.93 -0.62
CA ASP A 25 -8.87 -4.17 -0.91
C ASP A 25 -8.76 -3.39 -2.22
N LEU A 26 -7.60 -2.79 -2.50
CA LEU A 26 -7.33 -2.13 -3.77
C LEU A 26 -7.36 -3.12 -4.94
N GLU A 27 -6.75 -4.30 -4.80
CA GLU A 27 -6.79 -5.35 -5.84
C GLU A 27 -8.24 -5.76 -6.16
N ASP A 28 -9.09 -5.93 -5.14
CA ASP A 28 -10.51 -6.26 -5.30
C ASP A 28 -11.32 -5.12 -5.95
N ILE A 29 -11.05 -3.87 -5.58
CA ILE A 29 -11.70 -2.68 -6.17
C ILE A 29 -11.30 -2.52 -7.64
N TYR A 30 -10.00 -2.54 -7.95
CA TYR A 30 -9.53 -2.42 -9.33
C TYR A 30 -9.92 -3.64 -10.18
N GLY A 31 -9.96 -4.84 -9.60
CA GLY A 31 -10.43 -6.06 -10.26
C GLY A 31 -11.89 -5.99 -10.71
N ARG A 32 -12.71 -5.14 -10.07
CA ARG A 32 -14.09 -4.84 -10.46
C ARG A 32 -14.21 -3.75 -11.54
N GLY A 33 -13.08 -3.21 -12.01
CA GLY A 33 -13.03 -2.16 -13.04
C GLY A 33 -13.23 -0.75 -12.52
N VAL A 34 -13.15 -0.54 -11.21
CA VAL A 34 -13.24 0.79 -10.59
C VAL A 34 -11.86 1.45 -10.65
N HIS A 35 -11.68 2.37 -11.59
CA HIS A 35 -10.41 3.08 -11.79
C HIS A 35 -10.46 4.56 -11.38
N ASP A 36 -11.62 5.06 -10.95
CA ASP A 36 -11.75 6.42 -10.45
C ASP A 36 -11.34 6.49 -8.97
N PHE A 37 -10.40 7.37 -8.63
CA PHE A 37 -9.91 7.48 -7.25
C PHE A 37 -10.99 7.86 -6.24
N SER A 38 -12.01 8.63 -6.66
CA SER A 38 -13.12 9.01 -5.78
C SER A 38 -14.00 7.80 -5.48
N ALA A 39 -14.22 6.95 -6.49
CA ALA A 39 -14.95 5.69 -6.32
C ALA A 39 -14.15 4.68 -5.46
N VAL A 40 -12.83 4.58 -5.66
CA VAL A 40 -11.95 3.76 -4.81
C VAL A 40 -12.06 4.21 -3.35
N VAL A 41 -11.98 5.52 -3.09
CA VAL A 41 -12.10 6.10 -1.74
C VAL A 41 -13.48 5.81 -1.13
N ALA A 42 -14.55 5.88 -1.92
CA ALA A 42 -15.89 5.52 -1.44
C ALA A 42 -15.94 4.03 -1.02
N GLU A 43 -15.42 3.13 -1.85
CA GLU A 43 -15.40 1.70 -1.55
C GLU A 43 -14.52 1.34 -0.34
N LEU A 44 -13.38 2.02 -0.17
CA LEU A 44 -12.52 1.86 1.00
C LEU A 44 -13.23 2.30 2.29
N ASN A 45 -14.02 3.38 2.23
CA ASN A 45 -14.87 3.79 3.34
C ASN A 45 -15.98 2.78 3.62
N GLU A 46 -16.64 2.26 2.59
CA GLU A 46 -17.70 1.24 2.74
C GLU A 46 -17.18 -0.06 3.33
N LYS A 47 -15.98 -0.49 2.94
CA LYS A 47 -15.30 -1.68 3.49
C LYS A 47 -14.74 -1.45 4.91
N GLY A 48 -14.58 -0.20 5.33
CA GLY A 48 -13.95 0.14 6.61
C GLY A 48 -12.45 -0.18 6.64
N THR A 49 -11.79 -0.11 5.48
CA THR A 49 -10.35 -0.41 5.34
C THR A 49 -9.53 0.53 6.23
N LYS A 50 -8.61 -0.02 7.02
CA LYS A 50 -7.75 0.78 7.89
C LYS A 50 -6.63 1.45 7.10
N LYS A 51 -6.30 2.68 7.45
CA LYS A 51 -5.17 3.41 6.89
C LYS A 51 -3.85 2.83 7.39
N PRO A 52 -2.84 2.62 6.52
CA PRO A 52 -1.54 2.11 6.92
C PRO A 52 -0.77 3.06 7.86
N SER A 53 -1.04 4.36 7.84
CA SER A 53 -0.53 5.32 8.84
C SER A 53 -1.13 5.15 10.24
N GLY A 54 -2.21 4.36 10.38
CA GLY A 54 -2.95 4.20 11.63
C GLY A 54 -3.98 5.30 11.90
N GLU A 55 -4.20 6.21 10.95
CA GLU A 55 -5.23 7.23 11.05
C GLU A 55 -6.65 6.62 11.03
N THR A 56 -7.55 7.16 11.87
CA THR A 56 -8.91 6.64 12.07
C THR A 56 -10.01 7.47 11.42
N THR A 57 -9.65 8.56 10.74
CA THR A 57 -10.60 9.39 10.00
C THR A 57 -11.06 8.68 8.72
N ALA A 58 -12.16 9.13 8.13
CA ALA A 58 -12.64 8.61 6.84
C ALA A 58 -11.60 8.77 5.73
N TRP A 59 -11.61 7.88 4.74
CA TRP A 59 -10.80 8.06 3.53
C TRP A 59 -11.30 9.26 2.75
N THR A 60 -10.37 10.15 2.39
CA THR A 60 -10.57 11.23 1.43
C THR A 60 -9.54 11.06 0.31
N LEU A 61 -9.74 11.73 -0.83
CA LEU A 61 -8.74 11.73 -1.91
C LEU A 61 -7.38 12.25 -1.43
N GLU A 62 -7.39 13.30 -0.59
CA GLU A 62 -6.18 13.89 -0.03
C GLU A 62 -5.43 12.90 0.86
N THR A 63 -6.14 12.23 1.78
CA THR A 63 -5.50 11.22 2.63
C THR A 63 -5.07 10.02 1.81
N PHE A 64 -5.86 9.57 0.83
CA PHE A 64 -5.50 8.46 -0.03
C PHE A 64 -4.20 8.72 -0.79
N GLU A 65 -4.07 9.90 -1.40
CA GLU A 65 -2.83 10.31 -2.07
C GLU A 65 -1.65 10.43 -1.08
N ALA A 66 -1.88 11.01 0.10
CA ALA A 66 -0.87 11.14 1.14
C ALA A 66 -0.35 9.77 1.61
N GLU A 67 -1.25 8.80 1.84
CA GLU A 67 -0.89 7.43 2.23
C GLU A 67 -0.08 6.73 1.13
N LEU A 68 -0.51 6.83 -0.13
CA LEU A 68 0.23 6.26 -1.26
C LEU A 68 1.63 6.89 -1.40
N LYS A 69 1.75 8.21 -1.20
CA LYS A 69 3.05 8.90 -1.19
C LYS A 69 3.91 8.45 -0.01
N ALA A 70 3.34 8.28 1.17
CA ALA A 70 4.07 7.82 2.36
C ALA A 70 4.56 6.38 2.19
N ILE A 71 3.73 5.49 1.64
CA ILE A 71 4.12 4.11 1.31
C ILE A 71 5.27 4.13 0.30
N ASN A 72 5.12 4.84 -0.82
CA ASN A 72 6.19 4.94 -1.83
C ASN A 72 7.48 5.52 -1.25
N ALA A 73 7.41 6.58 -0.42
CA ALA A 73 8.58 7.14 0.26
C ALA A 73 9.23 6.15 1.23
N SER A 74 8.43 5.36 1.98
CA SER A 74 8.95 4.29 2.83
C SER A 74 9.63 3.19 2.02
N HIS A 75 9.12 2.88 0.82
CA HIS A 75 9.74 1.94 -0.09
C HIS A 75 11.05 2.50 -0.65
N ASP A 76 11.06 3.75 -1.10
CA ASP A 76 12.24 4.44 -1.65
C ASP A 76 13.38 4.54 -0.61
N ALA A 77 13.04 4.91 0.64
CA ALA A 77 14.00 4.90 1.76
C ALA A 77 14.58 3.50 2.02
N ALA A 78 13.74 2.46 1.95
CA ALA A 78 14.19 1.08 2.13
C ALA A 78 15.07 0.59 0.95
N TYR A 79 14.85 1.11 -0.26
CA TYR A 79 15.73 0.91 -1.42
C TYR A 79 17.06 1.66 -1.26
N ALA A 80 17.03 2.89 -0.74
CA ALA A 80 18.23 3.68 -0.47
C ALA A 80 19.12 3.06 0.62
N GLU A 81 18.53 2.39 1.63
CA GLU A 81 19.27 1.69 2.68
C GLU A 81 19.78 0.28 2.28
N ASN A 82 19.21 -0.37 1.27
CA ASN A 82 19.58 -1.75 0.85
C ASN A 82 20.11 -1.87 -0.60
N GLY A 83 20.23 -0.77 -1.33
CA GLY A 83 20.70 -0.76 -2.71
C GLY A 83 22.21 -0.82 -2.84
N ILE A 84 22.79 -2.02 -2.96
CA ILE A 84 23.95 -2.19 -3.84
C ILE A 84 23.41 -2.11 -5.27
N GLY A 85 23.56 -0.96 -5.93
CA GLY A 85 23.14 -0.80 -7.32
C GLY A 85 23.12 0.63 -7.84
N ALA A 86 24.29 1.27 -7.88
CA ALA A 86 24.63 2.22 -8.94
C ALA A 86 25.91 1.70 -9.62
#